data_AF-A0A136III1-F1
#
_entry.id   AF-A0A136III1-F1
#
_cell.length_a   1.000
_cell.length_b   1.000
_cell.length_c   1.000
_cell.angle_alpha   90.00
_cell.angle_beta   90.00
_cell.angle_gamma   90.00
#
_symmetry.space_group_name_H-M   'P 1'
#
loop_
_entity.id
_entity.type
_entity.pdbx_description
1 polymer ?
#
loop_
_entity_poly.entity_id
_entity_poly.type
_entity_poly.pdbx_seq_one_letter_code
_entity_poly.pdbx_strand_id
1 'polypeptide(L)'
;PGNIGFVREYLLNQHRLVAPSKFSETNFEDFRYNNSTRSEATVMRKIIPNIAGNPVGVLNESQVAFTNLASIMKDTAACPNPDWFDGAHPDAPDQAVKLELDSVIIPTKKAGVPVAPNSFLEAKSTGGSHEVAEGQAVLDGAYGALSMFALKNY
;
A
#
# COMPACT_ATOMS: atom_id res chain seq x y z
N PRO A 1 24.72 6.93 -19.13
CA PRO A 1 24.83 6.86 -17.66
C PRO A 1 25.85 7.89 -17.14
N GLY A 2 25.40 9.00 -16.55
CA GLY A 2 26.32 10.07 -16.09
C GLY A 2 25.67 11.40 -15.70
N ASN A 3 24.35 11.54 -15.84
CA ASN A 3 23.63 12.79 -15.58
C ASN A 3 22.92 12.84 -14.22
N ILE A 4 23.05 11.82 -13.36
CA ILE A 4 22.34 11.74 -12.07
C ILE A 4 22.73 12.90 -11.13
N GLY A 5 24.01 13.30 -11.12
CA GLY A 5 24.47 14.43 -10.30
C GLY A 5 23.81 15.74 -10.71
N PHE A 6 23.75 16.00 -12.02
CA PHE A 6 23.10 17.19 -12.58
C PHE A 6 21.59 17.21 -12.33
N VAL A 7 20.90 16.07 -12.52
CA VAL A 7 19.45 15.96 -12.23
C VAL A 7 19.18 16.24 -10.76
N ARG A 8 20.05 15.76 -9.86
CA ARG A 8 19.91 15.99 -8.43
C ARG A 8 20.12 17.45 -8.04
N GLU A 9 21.18 18.09 -8.54
CA GLU A 9 21.45 19.51 -8.30
C GLU A 9 20.31 20.40 -8.84
N TYR A 10 19.78 20.06 -10.02
CA TYR A 10 18.63 20.72 -10.60
C TYR A 10 17.36 20.59 -9.74
N LEU A 11 17.05 19.38 -9.24
CA LEU A 11 15.89 19.14 -8.37
C LEU A 11 16.01 19.86 -7.01
N LEU A 12 17.22 19.93 -6.44
CA LEU A 12 17.49 20.71 -5.22
C LEU A 12 17.23 22.21 -5.42
N ASN A 13 17.49 22.73 -6.62
CA ASN A 13 17.31 24.14 -6.95
C ASN A 13 15.87 24.51 -7.37
N GLN A 14 15.05 23.56 -7.83
CA GLN A 14 13.71 23.86 -8.37
C GLN A 14 12.56 23.71 -7.36
N HIS A 15 12.69 22.91 -6.30
CA HIS A 15 11.58 22.71 -5.36
C HIS A 15 11.57 23.76 -4.25
N ARG A 16 10.75 24.79 -4.45
CA ARG A 16 10.27 25.69 -3.40
C ARG A 16 9.23 24.98 -2.51
N LEU A 17 9.67 23.93 -1.81
CA LEU A 17 9.06 23.40 -0.58
C LEU A 17 10.22 23.28 0.40
N VAL A 18 10.45 24.34 1.16
CA VAL A 18 11.66 24.54 1.96
C VAL A 18 11.59 23.69 3.22
N ALA A 19 11.97 22.43 3.09
CA ALA A 19 12.56 21.65 4.17
C ALA A 19 13.78 20.93 3.58
N PRO A 20 14.96 20.99 4.22
CA PRO A 20 16.07 20.12 3.86
C PRO A 20 15.56 18.67 3.85
N SER A 21 15.89 17.91 2.81
CA SER A 21 15.62 16.47 2.80
C SER A 21 16.19 15.88 4.10
N LYS A 22 15.33 15.30 4.94
CA LYS A 22 15.76 14.55 6.12
C LYS A 22 16.37 13.20 5.74
N PHE A 23 16.35 12.85 4.45
CA PHE A 23 16.92 11.63 3.92
C PHE A 23 18.40 11.86 3.58
N SER A 24 19.28 11.24 4.37
CA SER A 24 20.74 11.40 4.23
C SER A 24 21.28 10.67 3.00
N GLU A 25 22.51 11.01 2.59
CA GLU A 25 23.21 10.30 1.51
C GLU A 25 23.41 8.82 1.85
N THR A 26 23.77 8.53 3.09
CA THR A 26 23.93 7.16 3.58
C THR A 26 22.63 6.37 3.45
N ASN A 27 21.49 6.96 3.83
CA ASN A 27 20.19 6.32 3.67
C ASN A 27 19.85 6.08 2.19
N PHE A 28 20.28 6.97 1.30
CA PHE A 28 20.09 6.79 -0.15
C PHE A 28 20.95 5.66 -0.72
N GLU A 29 22.21 5.55 -0.32
CA GLU A 29 23.05 4.43 -0.77
C GLU A 29 22.58 3.10 -0.19
N ASP A 30 22.14 3.07 1.07
CA ASP A 30 21.50 1.90 1.67
C ASP A 30 20.23 1.51 0.91
N PHE A 31 19.40 2.49 0.54
CA PHE A 31 18.22 2.27 -0.29
C PHE A 31 18.60 1.64 -1.63
N ARG A 32 19.59 2.20 -2.34
CA ARG A 32 20.04 1.66 -3.64
C ARG A 32 20.57 0.24 -3.53
N TYR A 33 21.40 -0.03 -2.52
CA TYR A 33 21.93 -1.37 -2.27
C TYR A 33 20.79 -2.36 -2.06
N ASN A 34 19.87 -2.06 -1.14
CA ASN A 34 18.73 -2.95 -0.85
C ASN A 34 17.76 -3.08 -2.04
N ASN A 35 17.64 -2.07 -2.91
CA ASN A 35 16.74 -2.09 -4.06
C ASN A 35 17.22 -3.01 -5.20
N SER A 36 18.51 -3.39 -5.20
CA SER A 36 19.05 -4.38 -6.16
C SER A 36 18.72 -5.85 -5.80
N THR A 37 17.98 -6.08 -4.71
CA THR A 37 17.60 -7.41 -4.24
C THR A 37 16.68 -8.14 -5.22
N ARG A 38 16.77 -9.49 -5.23
CA ARG A 38 15.79 -10.40 -5.86
C ARG A 38 14.77 -10.98 -4.86
N SER A 39 14.83 -10.56 -3.60
CA SER A 39 13.91 -10.99 -2.54
C SER A 39 12.82 -9.95 -2.32
N GLU A 40 11.57 -10.33 -2.57
CA GLU A 40 10.39 -9.49 -2.30
C GLU A 40 10.25 -9.16 -0.82
N ALA A 41 10.55 -10.11 0.07
CA ALA A 41 10.59 -9.85 1.51
C ALA A 41 11.60 -8.76 1.90
N THR A 42 12.75 -8.69 1.21
CA THR A 42 13.72 -7.60 1.42
C THR A 42 13.16 -6.26 0.93
N VAL A 43 12.46 -6.24 -0.21
CA VAL A 43 11.78 -5.04 -0.71
C VAL A 43 10.77 -4.55 0.34
N MET A 44 9.87 -5.42 0.79
CA MET A 44 8.85 -5.07 1.78
C MET A 44 9.44 -4.60 3.10
N ARG A 45 10.52 -5.21 3.58
CA ARG A 45 11.10 -4.87 4.90
C ARG A 45 12.01 -3.64 4.87
N LYS A 46 12.71 -3.37 3.77
CA LYS A 46 13.78 -2.36 3.73
C LYS A 46 13.54 -1.22 2.75
N ILE A 47 12.73 -1.43 1.72
CA ILE A 47 12.47 -0.43 0.68
C ILE A 47 11.15 0.27 0.96
N ILE A 48 10.07 -0.49 1.16
CA ILE A 48 8.74 0.08 1.35
C ILE A 48 8.65 1.03 2.56
N PRO A 49 9.22 0.74 3.74
CA PRO A 49 9.17 1.68 4.87
C PRO A 49 9.87 3.01 4.58
N ASN A 50 10.91 3.02 3.75
CA ASN A 50 11.56 4.27 3.33
C ASN A 50 10.65 5.12 2.42
N ILE A 51 9.85 4.46 1.57
CA ILE A 51 8.90 5.13 0.67
C ILE A 51 7.65 5.60 1.44
N ALA A 52 7.09 4.72 2.28
CA ALA A 52 5.92 5.02 3.11
C ALA A 52 6.22 6.11 4.15
N GLY A 53 7.48 6.22 4.58
CA GLY A 53 7.91 7.14 5.61
C GLY A 53 7.35 6.75 6.97
N ASN A 54 6.99 7.75 7.78
CA ASN A 54 6.40 7.55 9.10
C ASN A 54 5.02 8.24 9.16
N PRO A 55 3.98 7.63 8.55
CA PRO A 55 2.65 8.23 8.54
C PRO A 55 2.06 8.17 9.95
N VAL A 56 1.91 9.33 10.58
CA VAL A 56 1.26 9.45 11.89
C VAL A 56 -0.25 9.43 11.69
N GLY A 57 -0.93 8.49 12.36
CA GLY A 57 -2.40 8.43 12.38
C GLY A 57 -3.05 7.66 11.23
N VAL A 58 -2.26 7.07 10.33
CA VAL A 58 -2.78 6.18 9.27
C VAL A 58 -2.51 4.73 9.67
N LEU A 59 -3.59 3.98 9.96
CA LEU A 59 -3.48 2.57 10.26
C LEU A 59 -3.22 1.80 8.96
N ASN A 60 -2.27 0.88 8.99
CA ASN A 60 -1.85 0.10 7.83
C ASN A 60 -1.52 -1.33 8.26
N GLU A 61 -1.57 -2.24 7.29
CA GLU A 61 -1.16 -3.64 7.47
C GLU A 61 -0.51 -4.20 6.21
N SER A 62 0.10 -5.38 6.33
CA SER A 62 0.76 -6.09 5.22
C SER A 62 0.41 -7.57 5.23
N GLN A 63 0.28 -8.17 4.04
CA GLN A 63 0.11 -9.63 3.89
C GLN A 63 -1.12 -10.18 4.64
N VAL A 64 -2.22 -9.43 4.63
CA VAL A 64 -3.49 -9.84 5.22
C VAL A 64 -4.50 -10.12 4.12
N ALA A 65 -4.89 -11.40 3.99
CA ALA A 65 -5.91 -11.80 3.04
C ALA A 65 -7.30 -11.24 3.44
N PHE A 66 -8.03 -10.76 2.46
CA PHE A 66 -9.34 -10.13 2.61
C PHE A 66 -10.46 -11.17 2.66
N THR A 67 -10.40 -12.03 3.67
CA THR A 67 -11.24 -13.22 3.81
C THR A 67 -12.71 -12.95 4.15
N ASN A 68 -13.05 -11.72 4.54
CA ASN A 68 -14.42 -11.34 4.91
C ASN A 68 -15.17 -10.63 3.78
N LEU A 69 -14.47 -10.15 2.75
CA LEU A 69 -15.11 -9.42 1.66
C LEU A 69 -15.87 -10.35 0.73
N ALA A 70 -17.06 -9.94 0.33
CA ALA A 70 -17.84 -10.65 -0.67
C ALA A 70 -17.07 -10.72 -2.00
N SER A 71 -17.10 -11.87 -2.67
CA SER A 71 -16.41 -12.03 -3.93
C SER A 71 -17.01 -11.14 -5.01
N ILE A 72 -16.19 -10.31 -5.66
CA ILE A 72 -16.58 -9.53 -6.86
C ILE A 72 -16.42 -10.33 -8.15
N MET A 73 -15.73 -11.48 -8.07
CA MET A 73 -15.57 -12.44 -9.16
C MET A 73 -16.48 -13.65 -8.94
N LYS A 74 -16.93 -14.30 -10.03
CA LYS A 74 -17.72 -15.53 -9.94
C LYS A 74 -16.87 -16.67 -9.37
N ASP A 75 -16.92 -16.88 -8.06
CA ASP A 75 -16.48 -18.01 -7.22
C ASP A 75 -15.12 -18.69 -7.51
N THR A 76 -14.24 -18.12 -8.33
CA THR A 76 -13.07 -18.84 -8.88
C THR A 76 -11.72 -18.23 -8.55
N ALA A 77 -11.68 -17.05 -7.96
CA ALA A 77 -10.43 -16.34 -7.67
C ALA A 77 -10.19 -16.22 -6.16
N ALA A 78 -8.91 -16.32 -5.79
CA ALA A 78 -8.47 -16.12 -4.42
C ALA A 78 -8.83 -14.70 -3.93
N CYS A 79 -9.14 -14.57 -2.64
CA CYS A 79 -9.36 -13.26 -2.04
C CYS A 79 -8.11 -12.37 -2.21
N PRO A 80 -8.28 -11.05 -2.36
CA PRO A 80 -7.19 -10.09 -2.33
C PRO A 80 -6.26 -10.35 -1.15
N ASN A 81 -4.95 -10.22 -1.36
CA ASN A 81 -3.95 -10.28 -0.30
C ASN A 81 -2.85 -9.26 -0.62
N PRO A 82 -3.15 -7.97 -0.39
CA PRO A 82 -2.22 -6.90 -0.75
C PRO A 82 -0.89 -7.05 -0.01
N ASP A 83 0.22 -6.74 -0.69
CA ASP A 83 1.52 -6.70 -0.03
C ASP A 83 1.53 -5.66 1.10
N TRP A 84 0.84 -4.53 0.89
CA TRP A 84 0.60 -3.48 1.89
C TRP A 84 -0.69 -2.73 1.59
N PHE A 85 -1.42 -2.30 2.62
CA PHE A 85 -2.57 -1.41 2.48
C PHE A 85 -2.75 -0.53 3.72
N ASP A 86 -3.47 0.58 3.55
CA ASP A 86 -3.94 1.40 4.65
C ASP A 86 -5.47 1.37 4.75
N GLY A 87 -5.99 1.96 5.83
CA GLY A 87 -7.42 2.13 6.03
C GLY A 87 -7.75 2.90 7.29
N ALA A 88 -9.03 2.92 7.63
CA ALA A 88 -9.54 3.52 8.83
C ALA A 88 -9.33 2.62 10.06
N HIS A 89 -9.27 3.23 11.24
CA HIS A 89 -9.33 2.49 12.50
C HIS A 89 -10.65 1.69 12.59
N PRO A 90 -10.68 0.46 13.14
CA PRO A 90 -11.90 -0.35 13.25
C PRO A 90 -13.07 0.33 13.97
N ASP A 91 -12.78 1.31 14.82
CA ASP A 91 -13.79 2.09 15.56
C ASP A 91 -14.24 3.36 14.84
N ALA A 92 -13.64 3.70 13.69
CA ALA A 92 -13.97 4.92 12.97
C ALA A 92 -15.37 4.89 12.31
N PRO A 93 -15.82 3.79 11.67
CA PRO A 93 -17.18 3.74 11.13
C PRO A 93 -18.21 3.50 12.23
N ASP A 94 -19.38 4.12 12.08
CA ASP A 94 -20.53 3.90 12.96
C ASP A 94 -20.92 2.41 13.02
N GLN A 95 -21.48 1.97 14.15
CA GLN A 95 -21.84 0.58 14.35
C GLN A 95 -22.87 0.07 13.33
N ALA A 96 -23.82 0.89 12.91
CA ALA A 96 -24.80 0.52 11.88
C ALA A 96 -24.11 0.29 10.53
N VAL A 97 -23.22 1.21 10.13
CA VAL A 97 -22.41 1.11 8.90
C VAL A 97 -21.57 -0.17 8.91
N LYS A 98 -20.92 -0.48 10.04
CA LYS A 98 -20.11 -1.70 10.17
C LYS A 98 -20.92 -2.97 9.99
N LEU A 99 -22.15 -3.01 10.49
CA LEU A 99 -23.02 -4.18 10.39
C LEU A 99 -23.59 -4.34 8.98
N GLU A 100 -24.05 -3.25 8.36
CA GLU A 100 -24.68 -3.29 7.03
C GLU A 100 -23.67 -3.47 5.90
N LEU A 101 -22.47 -2.88 6.03
CA LEU A 101 -21.40 -2.97 5.03
C LEU A 101 -20.30 -3.97 5.43
N ASP A 102 -20.55 -4.86 6.37
CA ASP A 102 -19.55 -5.78 6.95
C ASP A 102 -18.72 -6.51 5.89
N SER A 103 -19.38 -7.15 4.93
CA SER A 103 -18.74 -7.92 3.85
C SER A 103 -18.22 -7.05 2.70
N VAL A 104 -18.22 -5.73 2.86
CA VAL A 104 -17.77 -4.77 1.85
C VAL A 104 -16.60 -3.94 2.36
N ILE A 105 -16.64 -3.49 3.61
CA ILE A 105 -15.61 -2.58 4.16
C ILE A 105 -14.72 -3.23 5.21
N ILE A 106 -15.06 -4.40 5.76
CA ILE A 106 -14.22 -5.06 6.77
C ILE A 106 -13.43 -6.18 6.08
N PRO A 107 -12.12 -6.01 5.83
CA PRO A 107 -11.35 -6.96 5.02
C PRO A 107 -11.22 -8.33 5.68
N THR A 108 -11.08 -8.37 7.01
CA THR A 108 -10.94 -9.60 7.79
C THR A 108 -11.49 -9.42 9.20
N LYS A 109 -11.77 -10.53 9.89
CA LYS A 109 -12.21 -10.52 11.31
C LYS A 109 -11.06 -10.44 12.32
N LYS A 110 -9.80 -10.35 11.85
CA LYS A 110 -8.64 -10.16 12.73
C LYS A 110 -8.73 -8.80 13.41
N ALA A 111 -8.57 -8.79 14.73
CA ALA A 111 -8.59 -7.56 15.52
C ALA A 111 -7.43 -6.63 15.13
N GLY A 112 -7.68 -5.32 15.15
CA GLY A 112 -6.67 -4.29 14.90
C GLY A 112 -6.28 -4.06 13.43
N VAL A 113 -6.80 -4.85 12.49
CA VAL A 113 -6.58 -4.63 11.06
C VAL A 113 -7.42 -3.44 10.57
N PRO A 114 -6.87 -2.54 9.74
CA PRO A 114 -7.65 -1.43 9.18
C PRO A 114 -8.92 -1.89 8.45
N VAL A 115 -9.98 -1.08 8.56
CA VAL A 115 -11.23 -1.24 7.80
C VAL A 115 -11.31 -0.20 6.69
N ALA A 116 -12.22 -0.40 5.75
CA ALA A 116 -12.42 0.46 4.57
C ALA A 116 -11.11 0.75 3.81
N PRO A 117 -10.37 -0.29 3.39
CA PRO A 117 -9.07 -0.08 2.77
C PRO A 117 -9.21 0.68 1.44
N ASN A 118 -8.36 1.68 1.21
CA ASN A 118 -8.45 2.56 0.05
C ASN A 118 -7.10 2.93 -0.60
N SER A 119 -5.96 2.63 0.03
CA SER A 119 -4.64 2.63 -0.60
C SER A 119 -4.04 1.23 -0.53
N PHE A 120 -3.45 0.80 -1.63
CA PHE A 120 -2.87 -0.54 -1.79
C PHE A 120 -1.52 -0.43 -2.48
N LEU A 121 -0.64 -1.37 -2.16
CA LEU A 121 0.66 -1.50 -2.79
C LEU A 121 0.97 -2.97 -3.01
N GLU A 122 1.36 -3.27 -4.24
CA GLU A 122 1.96 -4.52 -4.67
C GLU A 122 3.41 -4.24 -5.07
N ALA A 123 4.35 -4.90 -4.43
CA ALA A 123 5.76 -4.64 -4.65
C ALA A 123 6.50 -5.91 -5.05
N LYS A 124 7.15 -5.86 -6.20
CA LYS A 124 7.97 -6.96 -6.69
C LYS A 124 9.45 -6.62 -6.61
N SER A 125 10.26 -7.66 -6.46
CA SER A 125 11.71 -7.54 -6.56
C SER A 125 12.15 -7.42 -8.02
N THR A 126 13.43 -7.17 -8.26
CA THR A 126 14.01 -7.17 -9.61
C THR A 126 13.84 -8.51 -10.36
N GLY A 127 13.53 -9.60 -9.67
CA GLY A 127 13.22 -10.90 -10.26
C GLY A 127 11.74 -11.26 -10.31
N GLY A 128 10.85 -10.43 -9.77
CA GLY A 128 9.41 -10.69 -9.73
C GLY A 128 8.71 -10.28 -11.03
N SER A 129 7.51 -10.82 -11.25
CA SER A 129 6.72 -10.52 -12.45
C SER A 129 5.93 -9.22 -12.30
N HIS A 130 6.19 -8.26 -13.18
CA HIS A 130 5.44 -7.00 -13.24
C HIS A 130 3.96 -7.24 -13.55
N GLU A 131 3.65 -8.13 -14.49
CA GLU A 131 2.27 -8.46 -14.89
C GLU A 131 1.47 -9.04 -13.72
N VAL A 132 2.12 -9.84 -12.87
CA VAL A 132 1.47 -10.37 -11.65
C VAL A 132 1.16 -9.24 -10.67
N ALA A 133 2.10 -8.32 -10.45
CA ALA A 133 1.89 -7.15 -9.59
C ALA A 133 0.74 -6.27 -10.09
N GLU A 134 0.68 -6.04 -11.40
CA GLU A 134 -0.39 -5.25 -12.02
C GLU A 134 -1.75 -5.94 -11.82
N GLY A 135 -1.84 -7.24 -12.07
CA GLY A 135 -3.07 -8.01 -11.86
C GLY A 135 -3.54 -7.99 -10.40
N GLN A 136 -2.62 -8.13 -9.44
CA GLN A 136 -2.92 -8.03 -8.01
C GLN A 136 -3.37 -6.61 -7.63
N ALA A 137 -2.66 -5.57 -8.08
CA ALA A 137 -3.02 -4.18 -7.79
C ALA A 137 -4.38 -3.77 -8.38
N VAL A 138 -4.72 -4.27 -9.58
CA VAL A 138 -6.04 -4.07 -10.18
C VAL A 138 -7.12 -4.73 -9.35
N LEU A 139 -6.88 -5.97 -8.90
CA LEU A 139 -7.81 -6.70 -8.05
C LEU A 139 -8.04 -5.98 -6.72
N ASP A 140 -6.97 -5.62 -6.02
CA ASP A 140 -7.02 -4.90 -4.74
C ASP A 140 -7.76 -3.56 -4.90
N GLY A 141 -7.40 -2.80 -5.94
CA GLY A 141 -8.04 -1.54 -6.27
C GLY A 141 -9.53 -1.66 -6.57
N ALA A 142 -9.98 -2.76 -7.19
CA ALA A 142 -11.40 -3.00 -7.44
C ALA A 142 -12.19 -3.19 -6.13
N TYR A 143 -11.62 -3.89 -5.15
CA TYR A 143 -12.21 -4.02 -3.81
C TYR A 143 -12.23 -2.69 -3.05
N GLY A 144 -11.15 -1.92 -3.12
CA GLY A 144 -11.11 -0.58 -2.54
C GLY A 144 -12.13 0.37 -3.16
N ALA A 145 -12.28 0.33 -4.48
CA ALA A 145 -13.26 1.12 -5.21
C ALA A 145 -14.70 0.75 -4.81
N LEU A 146 -15.00 -0.55 -4.67
CA LEU A 146 -16.30 -1.02 -4.18
C LEU A 146 -16.56 -0.55 -2.74
N SER A 147 -15.57 -0.66 -1.87
CA SER A 147 -15.63 -0.19 -0.47
C SER A 147 -15.97 1.29 -0.41
N MET A 148 -15.22 2.11 -1.15
CA MET A 148 -15.44 3.55 -1.24
C MET A 148 -16.80 3.90 -1.84
N PHE A 149 -17.25 3.14 -2.86
CA PHE A 149 -18.55 3.34 -3.46
C PHE A 149 -19.68 3.08 -2.46
N ALA A 150 -19.64 1.97 -1.73
CA ALA A 150 -20.64 1.63 -0.72
C ALA A 150 -20.70 2.69 0.39
N LEU A 151 -19.55 3.11 0.92
CA LEU A 151 -19.48 4.13 1.98
C LEU A 151 -20.02 5.50 1.55
N LYS A 152 -19.81 5.89 0.29
CA LYS A 152 -20.32 7.16 -0.24
C LYS A 152 -21.82 7.17 -0.53
N ASN A 153 -22.45 5.99 -0.59
CA ASN A 153 -23.87 5.82 -0.93
C ASN A 153 -24.69 5.23 0.24
N TYR A 154 -24.10 5.11 1.43
CA TYR A 154 -24.79 4.78 2.68
C TYR A 154 -25.40 6.06 3.28
#